data_AF-K7YVX4-F1
#
_entry.id   AF-K7YVX4-F1
#
_cell.length_a   1.000
_cell.length_b   1.000
_cell.length_c   1.000
_cell.angle_alpha   90.00
_cell.angle_beta   90.00
_cell.angle_gamma   90.00
#
_symmetry.space_group_name_H-M   'P 1'
#
loop_
_entity.id
_entity.type
_entity.pdbx_description
1 polymer ?
#
loop_
_entity_poly.entity_id
_entity_poly.type
_entity_poly.pdbx_seq_one_letter_code
_entity_poly.pdbx_strand_id
1 'polypeptide(L)'
;MITAKNKIFVLLLFGTVLTQMYQNCGQMGEFAVLDQASLNLEMGSNGDTDQTHPSQKDVTLPTQKVQVVNREYVASLMREIFTRSSGPVPNLESLLEQWIINRGAQYGLGCNPYSTYSGRDCGGDISNSNLPIKTDDNTVRESFRVQFCENVLGMDEGVNAILEKISNRPAAPTADAVRQVYGLFYRGDGASDIIVASLLDYDKTLALKGESVIERWRALSLQVCESPGWQLQ
;
A
#
# COMPACT_ATOMS: atom_id res chain seq x y z
N MET A 1 42.24 18.90 -22.59
CA MET A 1 42.62 17.49 -22.85
C MET A 1 42.71 16.76 -21.51
N ILE A 2 41.77 15.88 -21.19
CA ILE A 2 41.76 15.10 -19.96
C ILE A 2 42.40 13.74 -20.26
N THR A 3 43.62 13.52 -19.77
CA THR A 3 44.42 12.31 -19.98
C THR A 3 43.86 11.12 -19.19
N ALA A 4 44.04 9.90 -19.69
CA ALA A 4 43.46 8.66 -19.13
C ALA A 4 43.75 8.43 -17.62
N LYS A 5 44.87 8.97 -17.10
CA LYS A 5 45.21 8.93 -15.67
C LYS A 5 44.24 9.72 -14.77
N ASN A 6 43.63 10.80 -15.28
CA ASN A 6 42.66 11.60 -14.50
C ASN A 6 41.28 10.93 -14.40
N LYS A 7 40.94 10.00 -15.30
CA LYS A 7 39.64 9.31 -15.27
C LYS A 7 39.57 8.24 -14.18
N ILE A 8 40.69 7.54 -13.91
CA ILE A 8 40.76 6.49 -12.89
C ILE A 8 40.73 7.09 -11.48
N PHE A 9 41.36 8.25 -11.28
CA PHE A 9 41.37 8.93 -9.99
C PHE A 9 39.99 9.50 -9.60
N VAL A 10 39.22 9.98 -10.58
CA VAL A 10 37.85 10.48 -10.34
C VAL A 10 36.87 9.34 -10.06
N LEU A 11 37.03 8.17 -10.70
CA LEU A 11 36.21 6.98 -10.44
C LEU A 11 36.44 6.40 -9.03
N LEU A 12 37.68 6.44 -8.52
CA LEU A 12 37.99 6.04 -7.15
C LEU A 12 37.44 6.99 -6.09
N LEU A 13 37.38 8.30 -6.39
CA LEU A 13 36.77 9.31 -5.50
C LEU A 13 35.24 9.23 -5.45
N PHE A 14 34.57 8.86 -6.54
CA PHE A 14 33.12 8.62 -6.52
C PHE A 14 32.75 7.32 -5.79
N GLY A 15 33.59 6.28 -5.88
CA GLY A 15 33.36 5.00 -5.20
C GLY A 15 33.43 5.08 -3.67
N THR A 16 34.27 5.95 -3.10
CA THR A 16 34.41 6.11 -1.65
C THR A 16 33.37 7.02 -1.01
N VAL A 17 32.73 7.91 -1.77
CA VAL A 17 31.61 8.75 -1.27
C VAL A 17 30.31 7.94 -1.16
N LEU A 18 30.09 6.96 -2.04
CA LEU A 18 28.90 6.10 -2.02
C LEU A 18 28.90 5.09 -0.86
N THR A 19 30.06 4.66 -0.34
CA THR A 19 30.13 3.76 0.83
C THR A 19 29.98 4.49 2.16
N GLN A 20 30.27 5.80 2.22
CA GLN A 20 30.07 6.64 3.41
C GLN A 20 28.57 6.94 3.65
N MET A 21 27.74 6.96 2.60
CA MET A 21 26.29 7.17 2.73
C MET A 21 25.54 5.96 3.32
N TYR A 22 26.14 4.76 3.30
CA TYR A 22 25.56 3.56 3.91
C TYR A 22 25.95 3.34 5.38
N GLN A 23 26.91 4.10 5.91
CA GLN A 23 27.34 3.98 7.31
C GLN A 23 26.59 4.91 8.29
N ASN A 24 25.86 5.92 7.78
CA ASN A 24 25.11 6.86 8.62
C ASN A 24 23.67 6.46 8.96
N CYS A 25 23.19 5.28 8.53
CA CYS A 25 21.96 4.68 9.08
C CYS A 25 22.22 3.85 10.36
N GLY A 26 23.47 3.73 10.80
CA GLY A 26 23.86 2.97 12.01
C GLY A 26 24.30 3.83 13.19
N GLN A 27 24.27 5.16 13.09
CA GLN A 27 24.88 6.06 14.08
C GLN A 27 24.00 7.29 14.38
N MET A 28 22.74 7.07 14.75
CA MET A 28 22.06 7.96 15.69
C MET A 28 22.05 7.28 17.05
N GLY A 29 23.02 7.65 17.88
CA GLY A 29 23.06 7.25 19.28
C GLY A 29 21.96 7.93 20.07
N GLU A 30 21.10 7.12 20.69
CA GLU A 30 20.72 7.16 22.11
C GLU A 30 19.59 6.15 22.36
N PHE A 31 19.90 4.86 22.28
CA PHE A 31 19.00 3.79 22.72
C PHE A 31 18.99 3.59 24.26
N ALA A 32 19.78 4.37 25.01
CA ALA A 32 19.87 4.25 26.46
C ALA A 32 18.86 5.10 27.24
N VAL A 33 18.18 6.07 26.60
CA VAL A 33 17.24 6.98 27.28
C VAL A 33 15.79 6.45 27.26
N LEU A 34 15.45 5.50 26.39
CA LEU A 34 14.15 4.83 26.40
C LEU A 34 14.03 3.73 27.46
N ASP A 35 15.16 3.19 27.94
CA ASP A 35 15.16 2.08 28.92
C ASP A 35 14.93 2.56 30.37
N GLN A 36 15.04 3.87 30.61
CA GLN A 36 14.72 4.47 31.91
C GLN A 36 13.27 5.00 32.02
N ALA A 37 12.60 5.21 30.88
CA ALA A 37 11.18 5.59 30.85
C ALA A 37 10.26 4.38 31.08
N SER A 38 10.73 3.16 30.80
CA SER A 38 9.99 1.90 31.06
C SER A 38 10.03 1.47 32.54
N LEU A 39 11.00 1.96 33.32
CA LEU A 39 11.17 1.60 34.73
C LEU A 39 10.28 2.38 35.71
N ASN A 40 9.57 3.43 35.27
CA ASN A 40 8.76 4.28 36.16
C ASN A 40 7.29 4.44 35.72
N LEU A 41 6.78 3.63 34.80
CA LEU A 41 5.35 3.54 34.53
C LEU A 41 4.71 2.56 35.54
N GLU A 42 4.51 3.06 36.75
CA GLU A 42 3.65 2.44 37.75
C GLU A 42 2.19 2.55 37.28
N MET A 43 1.80 1.69 36.35
CA MET A 43 0.44 1.61 35.85
C MET A 43 -0.35 0.66 36.76
N GLY A 44 -0.95 1.25 37.80
CA GLY A 44 -2.15 0.74 38.47
C GLY A 44 -2.13 -0.74 38.85
N SER A 45 -1.45 -1.07 39.95
CA SER A 45 -1.81 -2.23 40.77
C SER A 45 -3.26 -2.08 41.22
N ASN A 46 -4.20 -2.81 40.60
CA ASN A 46 -5.34 -3.44 41.25
C ASN A 46 -6.14 -4.30 40.25
N GLY A 47 -5.93 -5.62 40.33
CA GLY A 47 -6.94 -6.62 39.98
C GLY A 47 -6.96 -7.14 38.54
N ASP A 48 -5.92 -7.87 38.12
CA ASP A 48 -6.00 -9.25 37.57
C ASP A 48 -4.59 -9.62 37.09
N THR A 49 -3.88 -10.45 37.85
CA THR A 49 -2.56 -10.93 37.48
C THR A 49 -2.68 -12.03 36.45
N ASP A 50 -2.78 -11.66 35.18
CA ASP A 50 -2.37 -12.50 34.06
C ASP A 50 -1.22 -11.81 33.34
N GLN A 51 -0.03 -11.87 33.96
CA GLN A 51 1.24 -11.42 33.37
C GLN A 51 1.82 -12.49 32.43
N THR A 52 0.97 -13.16 31.66
CA THR A 52 1.45 -14.00 30.56
C THR A 52 1.94 -13.10 29.43
N HIS A 53 3.15 -13.37 28.94
CA HIS A 53 3.69 -12.72 27.76
C HIS A 53 2.69 -12.91 26.59
N PRO A 54 2.48 -11.95 25.67
CA PRO A 54 1.50 -12.09 24.57
C PRO A 54 1.67 -13.36 23.71
N SER A 55 2.85 -13.99 23.75
CA SER A 55 3.13 -15.27 23.10
C SER A 55 2.67 -16.53 23.87
N GLN A 56 2.18 -16.36 25.10
CA GLN A 56 1.71 -17.43 25.99
C GLN A 56 0.18 -17.48 26.12
N LYS A 57 -0.53 -16.47 25.59
CA LYS A 57 -1.97 -16.62 25.36
C LYS A 57 -2.13 -17.65 24.25
N ASP A 58 -2.87 -18.72 24.53
CA ASP A 58 -3.41 -19.61 23.50
C ASP A 58 -4.20 -18.73 22.53
N VAL A 59 -3.54 -18.30 21.45
CA VAL A 59 -4.19 -17.63 20.35
C VAL A 59 -5.12 -18.69 19.78
N THR A 60 -6.40 -18.56 20.10
CA THR A 60 -7.45 -19.24 19.36
C THR A 60 -7.36 -18.70 17.96
N LEU A 61 -6.54 -19.36 17.13
CA LEU A 61 -6.41 -19.04 15.73
C LEU A 61 -7.82 -19.12 15.15
N PRO A 62 -8.32 -18.05 14.52
CA PRO A 62 -9.61 -18.09 13.86
C PRO A 62 -9.68 -19.33 12.98
N THR A 63 -10.61 -20.25 13.27
CA THR A 63 -10.82 -21.45 12.45
C THR A 63 -11.40 -21.09 11.07
N GLN A 64 -11.88 -19.86 10.93
CA GLN A 64 -12.33 -19.29 9.68
C GLN A 64 -11.13 -18.65 8.97
N LYS A 65 -10.67 -19.28 7.90
CA LYS A 65 -9.72 -18.64 6.97
C LYS A 65 -10.42 -17.44 6.36
N VAL A 66 -9.92 -16.25 6.64
CA VAL A 66 -10.32 -15.02 5.94
C VAL A 66 -10.10 -15.28 4.45
N GLN A 67 -11.18 -15.19 3.67
CA GLN A 67 -11.08 -15.47 2.24
C GLN A 67 -10.75 -14.17 1.52
N VAL A 68 -9.77 -14.27 0.65
CA VAL A 68 -9.36 -13.17 -0.17
C VAL A 68 -10.28 -13.07 -1.40
N VAL A 69 -10.76 -11.85 -1.70
CA VAL A 69 -11.54 -11.60 -2.92
C VAL A 69 -10.71 -11.85 -4.18
N ASN A 70 -11.37 -12.36 -5.21
CA ASN A 70 -10.69 -12.79 -6.43
C ASN A 70 -10.18 -11.62 -7.30
N ARG A 71 -9.31 -11.90 -8.27
CA ARG A 71 -8.74 -10.88 -9.18
C ARG A 71 -9.78 -10.07 -9.96
N GLU A 72 -10.91 -10.67 -10.32
CA GLU A 72 -11.96 -10.01 -11.11
C GLU A 72 -12.68 -8.98 -10.26
N TYR A 73 -12.96 -9.32 -9.00
CA TYR A 73 -13.50 -8.38 -8.03
C TYR A 73 -12.54 -7.22 -7.79
N VAL A 74 -11.26 -7.50 -7.53
CA VAL A 74 -10.25 -6.44 -7.33
C VAL A 74 -10.15 -5.54 -8.56
N ALA A 75 -10.08 -6.12 -9.76
CA ALA A 75 -10.00 -5.34 -10.99
C ALA A 75 -11.28 -4.52 -11.24
N SER A 76 -12.47 -5.08 -10.97
CA SER A 76 -13.74 -4.35 -11.07
C SER A 76 -13.78 -3.16 -10.11
N LEU A 77 -13.37 -3.37 -8.86
CA LEU A 77 -13.30 -2.30 -7.86
C LEU A 77 -12.36 -1.19 -8.32
N MET A 78 -11.16 -1.54 -8.79
CA MET A 78 -10.18 -0.57 -9.28
C MET A 78 -10.65 0.16 -10.54
N ARG A 79 -11.35 -0.52 -11.45
CA ARG A 79 -12.02 0.16 -12.58
C ARG A 79 -13.04 1.16 -12.10
N GLU A 80 -13.86 0.79 -11.12
CA GLU A 80 -14.86 1.69 -10.57
C GLU A 80 -14.22 2.93 -9.92
N ILE A 81 -13.14 2.75 -9.14
CA ILE A 81 -12.43 3.84 -8.45
C ILE A 81 -11.67 4.75 -9.42
N PHE A 82 -11.05 4.19 -10.46
CA PHE A 82 -10.17 4.94 -11.36
C PHE A 82 -10.79 5.22 -12.74
N THR A 83 -12.12 5.09 -12.86
CA THR A 83 -12.87 5.58 -14.02
C THR A 83 -13.63 6.85 -13.67
N ARG A 84 -13.40 7.88 -14.47
CA ARG A 84 -14.07 9.18 -14.42
C ARG A 84 -15.26 9.23 -15.37
N SER A 85 -16.08 10.27 -15.26
CA SER A 85 -17.15 10.54 -16.23
C SER A 85 -16.64 10.71 -17.67
N SER A 86 -15.41 11.20 -17.84
CA SER A 86 -14.74 11.35 -19.14
C SER A 86 -14.07 10.07 -19.65
N GLY A 87 -14.00 9.01 -18.84
CA GLY A 87 -13.35 7.74 -19.17
C GLY A 87 -12.33 7.28 -18.12
N PRO A 88 -11.69 6.12 -18.35
CA PRO A 88 -10.68 5.58 -17.46
C PRO A 88 -9.44 6.49 -17.39
N VAL A 89 -8.73 6.45 -16.26
CA VAL A 89 -7.39 7.08 -16.18
C VAL A 89 -6.43 6.46 -17.19
N PRO A 90 -5.41 7.21 -17.65
CA PRO A 90 -4.43 6.69 -18.60
C PRO A 90 -3.84 5.35 -18.14
N ASN A 91 -3.72 4.40 -19.07
CA ASN A 91 -3.11 3.08 -18.85
C ASN A 91 -3.81 2.19 -17.80
N LEU A 92 -5.01 2.51 -17.34
CA LEU A 92 -5.70 1.75 -16.29
C LEU A 92 -5.76 0.24 -16.59
N GLU A 93 -6.23 -0.14 -17.78
CA GLU A 93 -6.31 -1.55 -18.16
C GLU A 93 -4.93 -2.23 -18.23
N SER A 94 -3.90 -1.52 -18.68
CA SER A 94 -2.54 -2.05 -18.68
C SER A 94 -2.01 -2.29 -17.26
N LEU A 95 -2.30 -1.39 -16.33
CA LEU A 95 -1.91 -1.53 -14.92
C LEU A 95 -2.68 -2.68 -14.26
N LEU A 96 -3.99 -2.79 -14.52
CA LEU A 96 -4.82 -3.90 -14.05
C LEU A 96 -4.30 -5.24 -14.56
N GLU A 97 -3.92 -5.31 -15.84
CA GLU A 97 -3.36 -6.51 -16.43
C GLU A 97 -2.02 -6.88 -15.80
N GLN A 98 -1.11 -5.92 -15.67
CA GLN A 98 0.23 -6.14 -15.16
C GLN A 98 0.25 -6.59 -13.69
N TRP A 99 -0.60 -5.98 -12.86
CA TRP A 99 -0.52 -6.12 -11.40
C TRP A 99 -1.64 -6.97 -10.80
N ILE A 100 -2.77 -7.17 -11.48
CA ILE A 100 -3.93 -7.87 -10.91
C ILE A 100 -4.34 -9.08 -11.78
N ILE A 101 -4.79 -8.86 -13.03
CA ILE A 101 -5.40 -9.91 -13.86
C ILE A 101 -4.39 -11.03 -14.17
N ASN A 102 -3.18 -10.69 -14.61
CA ASN A 102 -2.16 -11.67 -14.97
C ASN A 102 -1.48 -12.31 -13.75
N ARG A 103 -1.91 -11.93 -12.53
CA ARG A 103 -1.40 -12.45 -11.25
C ARG A 103 -2.42 -13.37 -10.58
N GLY A 104 -3.32 -13.99 -11.36
CA GLY A 104 -4.51 -14.66 -10.83
C GLY A 104 -4.26 -15.69 -9.73
N ALA A 105 -3.20 -16.50 -9.85
CA ALA A 105 -2.84 -17.47 -8.82
C ALA A 105 -2.59 -16.83 -7.44
N GLN A 106 -2.18 -15.56 -7.38
CA GLN A 106 -1.99 -14.79 -6.14
C GLN A 106 -3.28 -14.13 -5.63
N TYR A 107 -4.31 -14.03 -6.47
CA TYR A 107 -5.58 -13.37 -6.21
C TYR A 107 -6.75 -14.38 -6.24
N GLY A 108 -6.55 -15.59 -5.71
CA GLY A 108 -7.64 -16.54 -5.47
C GLY A 108 -8.31 -17.15 -6.71
N LEU A 109 -7.85 -16.86 -7.93
CA LEU A 109 -8.44 -17.39 -9.17
C LEU A 109 -7.37 -18.03 -10.05
N GLY A 110 -7.55 -19.31 -10.37
CA GLY A 110 -6.72 -19.97 -11.37
C GLY A 110 -6.81 -19.26 -12.73
N CYS A 111 -5.76 -19.36 -13.54
CA CYS A 111 -5.84 -18.85 -14.91
C CYS A 111 -6.43 -19.91 -15.84
N ASN A 112 -7.18 -19.47 -16.84
CA ASN A 112 -7.70 -20.30 -17.91
C ASN A 112 -6.77 -20.19 -19.13
N PRO A 113 -6.00 -21.25 -19.46
CA PRO A 113 -5.06 -21.24 -20.58
C PRO A 113 -5.73 -21.13 -21.96
N TYR A 114 -7.04 -21.36 -22.03
CA TYR A 114 -7.84 -21.33 -23.26
C TYR A 114 -8.78 -20.13 -23.34
N SER A 115 -8.81 -19.25 -22.33
CA SER A 115 -9.64 -18.03 -22.35
C SER A 115 -9.21 -17.04 -23.44
N THR A 116 -7.93 -17.07 -23.78
CA THR A 116 -7.30 -16.25 -24.82
C THR A 116 -6.26 -17.10 -25.54
N TYR A 117 -6.15 -16.97 -26.88
CA TYR A 117 -5.20 -17.76 -27.68
C TYR A 117 -3.73 -17.57 -27.26
N SER A 118 -3.42 -16.48 -26.56
CA SER A 118 -2.07 -16.10 -26.10
C SER A 118 -1.72 -16.55 -24.68
N GLY A 119 -2.62 -17.22 -23.95
CA GLY A 119 -2.38 -17.52 -22.53
C GLY A 119 -2.23 -16.25 -21.68
N ARG A 120 -2.79 -15.12 -22.13
CA ARG A 120 -2.70 -13.81 -21.47
C ARG A 120 -3.18 -13.89 -20.02
N ASP A 121 -4.28 -14.59 -19.82
CA ASP A 121 -4.88 -14.81 -18.49
C ASP A 121 -3.93 -15.52 -17.51
N CYS A 122 -2.98 -16.27 -18.05
CA CYS A 122 -1.90 -16.95 -17.33
C CYS A 122 -0.60 -16.13 -17.30
N GLY A 123 -0.67 -14.82 -17.52
CA GLY A 123 0.50 -13.96 -17.56
C GLY A 123 1.44 -14.21 -18.75
N GLY A 124 0.92 -14.78 -19.83
CA GLY A 124 1.67 -15.05 -21.06
C GLY A 124 2.39 -16.40 -21.08
N ASP A 125 2.25 -17.22 -20.04
CA ASP A 125 2.77 -18.59 -20.01
C ASP A 125 1.69 -19.57 -19.53
N ILE A 126 1.36 -20.53 -20.39
CA ILE A 126 0.37 -21.58 -20.10
C ILE A 126 0.75 -22.42 -18.88
N SER A 127 2.04 -22.53 -18.56
CA SER A 127 2.53 -23.28 -17.41
C SER A 127 1.99 -22.73 -16.08
N ASN A 128 1.64 -21.44 -16.04
CA ASN A 128 1.08 -20.78 -14.87
C ASN A 128 -0.33 -21.27 -14.51
N SER A 129 -1.00 -21.99 -15.39
CA SER A 129 -2.29 -22.66 -15.08
C SER A 129 -2.17 -23.75 -14.02
N ASN A 130 -0.95 -24.25 -13.78
CA ASN A 130 -0.68 -25.25 -12.75
C ASN A 130 -0.19 -24.65 -11.42
N LEU A 131 -0.10 -23.32 -11.30
CA LEU A 131 0.33 -22.69 -10.06
C LEU A 131 -0.68 -22.92 -8.94
N PRO A 132 -0.23 -23.16 -7.70
CA PRO A 132 -1.13 -23.31 -6.57
C PRO A 132 -1.86 -21.99 -6.32
N ILE A 133 -3.19 -22.05 -6.31
CA ILE A 133 -4.04 -20.88 -6.02
C ILE A 133 -3.87 -20.50 -4.55
N LYS A 134 -3.48 -19.24 -4.32
CA LYS A 134 -3.44 -18.61 -3.01
C LYS A 134 -4.78 -17.95 -2.74
N THR A 135 -5.45 -18.40 -1.68
CA THR A 135 -6.75 -17.86 -1.23
C THR A 135 -6.62 -17.05 0.05
N ASP A 136 -5.41 -16.98 0.57
CA ASP A 136 -4.96 -16.30 1.77
C ASP A 136 -4.18 -15.05 1.41
N ASP A 137 -4.24 -14.06 2.32
CA ASP A 137 -3.46 -12.84 2.15
C ASP A 137 -1.97 -13.15 2.28
N ASN A 138 -1.16 -12.61 1.36
CA ASN A 138 0.25 -12.95 1.28
C ASN A 138 1.08 -11.79 0.73
N THR A 139 2.35 -11.76 1.11
CA THR A 139 3.28 -10.65 0.80
C THR A 139 3.42 -10.36 -0.69
N VAL A 140 3.31 -11.39 -1.55
CA VAL A 140 3.41 -11.21 -3.01
C VAL A 140 2.20 -10.45 -3.53
N ARG A 141 1.00 -10.85 -3.10
CA ARG A 141 -0.24 -10.16 -3.45
C ARG A 141 -0.23 -8.70 -2.98
N GLU A 142 0.18 -8.49 -1.73
CA GLU A 142 0.29 -7.16 -1.14
C GLU A 142 1.26 -6.27 -1.94
N SER A 143 2.39 -6.82 -2.38
CA SER A 143 3.34 -6.09 -3.21
C SER A 143 2.74 -5.65 -4.55
N PHE A 144 1.92 -6.50 -5.19
CA PHE A 144 1.27 -6.13 -6.44
C PHE A 144 0.17 -5.07 -6.25
N ARG A 145 -0.54 -5.11 -5.12
CA ARG A 145 -1.48 -4.04 -4.76
C ARG A 145 -0.75 -2.71 -4.61
N VAL A 146 0.34 -2.69 -3.83
CA VAL A 146 1.16 -1.48 -3.62
C VAL A 146 1.64 -0.95 -4.97
N GLN A 147 2.23 -1.80 -5.82
CA GLN A 147 2.67 -1.39 -7.15
C GLN A 147 1.52 -0.83 -8.01
N PHE A 148 0.33 -1.43 -7.98
CA PHE A 148 -0.82 -0.86 -8.68
C PHE A 148 -1.18 0.54 -8.14
N CYS A 149 -1.30 0.68 -6.81
CA CYS A 149 -1.66 1.93 -6.14
C CYS A 149 -0.64 3.04 -6.43
N GLU A 150 0.65 2.77 -6.30
CA GLU A 150 1.74 3.72 -6.61
C GLU A 150 1.69 4.18 -8.07
N ASN A 151 1.51 3.25 -9.01
CA ASN A 151 1.49 3.61 -10.44
C ASN A 151 0.25 4.41 -10.83
N VAL A 152 -0.93 4.06 -10.30
CA VAL A 152 -2.17 4.77 -10.65
C VAL A 152 -2.27 6.13 -9.96
N LEU A 153 -1.87 6.22 -8.69
CA LEU A 153 -1.92 7.46 -7.90
C LEU A 153 -0.70 8.36 -8.10
N GLY A 154 0.40 7.83 -8.64
CA GLY A 154 1.55 8.64 -9.08
C GLY A 154 1.22 9.59 -10.24
N MET A 155 0.08 9.42 -10.89
CA MET A 155 -0.46 10.34 -11.90
C MET A 155 -1.52 11.27 -11.29
N ASP A 156 -1.52 12.54 -11.68
CA ASP A 156 -2.55 13.50 -11.27
C ASP A 156 -3.95 13.02 -11.68
N GLU A 157 -4.10 12.35 -12.82
CA GLU A 157 -5.35 11.78 -13.29
C GLU A 157 -5.93 10.74 -12.33
N GLY A 158 -5.07 9.94 -11.67
CA GLY A 158 -5.49 8.96 -10.66
C GLY A 158 -6.10 9.64 -9.43
N VAL A 159 -5.44 10.68 -8.93
CA VAL A 159 -5.92 11.47 -7.79
C VAL A 159 -7.22 12.20 -8.17
N ASN A 160 -7.27 12.78 -9.37
CA ASN A 160 -8.46 13.45 -9.88
C ASN A 160 -9.65 12.50 -10.05
N ALA A 161 -9.41 11.22 -10.38
CA ALA A 161 -10.48 10.22 -10.47
C ALA A 161 -11.12 9.93 -9.12
N ILE A 162 -10.31 9.88 -8.04
CA ILE A 162 -10.83 9.77 -6.67
C ILE A 162 -11.58 11.05 -6.30
N LEU A 163 -10.97 12.21 -6.55
CA LEU A 163 -11.58 13.50 -6.22
C LEU A 163 -12.95 13.65 -6.87
N GLU A 164 -13.11 13.30 -8.15
CA GLU A 164 -14.41 13.37 -8.84
C GLU A 164 -15.52 12.57 -8.13
N LYS A 165 -15.17 11.53 -7.36
CA LYS A 165 -16.13 10.70 -6.60
C LYS A 165 -16.49 11.27 -5.24
N ILE A 166 -15.57 12.01 -4.61
CA ILE A 166 -15.75 12.53 -3.26
C ILE A 166 -16.08 14.03 -3.21
N SER A 167 -15.57 14.79 -4.16
CA SER A 167 -15.71 16.24 -4.26
C SER A 167 -15.32 16.75 -5.65
N ASN A 168 -16.23 17.42 -6.34
CA ASN A 168 -15.98 17.98 -7.68
C ASN A 168 -14.86 19.05 -7.78
N ARG A 169 -14.11 19.34 -6.70
CA ARG A 169 -13.02 20.31 -6.67
C ARG A 169 -11.92 19.88 -5.69
N PRO A 170 -10.63 20.15 -5.98
CA PRO A 170 -9.54 19.92 -5.05
C PRO A 170 -9.60 20.94 -3.91
N ALA A 171 -10.32 20.59 -2.85
CA ALA A 171 -10.31 21.30 -1.57
C ALA A 171 -9.42 20.56 -0.57
N ALA A 172 -9.08 21.20 0.55
CA ALA A 172 -8.39 20.51 1.64
C ALA A 172 -9.22 19.30 2.13
N PRO A 173 -8.59 18.15 2.45
CA PRO A 173 -9.26 17.00 3.01
C PRO A 173 -10.07 17.34 4.28
N THR A 174 -11.33 16.90 4.28
CA THR A 174 -12.23 17.00 5.43
C THR A 174 -12.51 15.60 5.97
N ALA A 175 -13.01 15.49 7.21
CA ALA A 175 -13.35 14.19 7.80
C ALA A 175 -14.32 13.40 6.93
N ASP A 176 -15.35 14.06 6.39
CA ASP A 176 -16.35 13.41 5.53
C ASP A 176 -15.75 12.97 4.19
N ALA A 177 -14.89 13.78 3.58
CA ALA A 177 -14.24 13.41 2.33
C ALA A 177 -13.26 12.23 2.55
N VAL A 178 -12.53 12.21 3.67
CA VAL A 178 -11.65 11.09 4.04
C VAL A 178 -12.46 9.81 4.25
N ARG A 179 -13.61 9.87 4.93
CA ARG A 179 -14.52 8.72 5.08
C ARG A 179 -15.00 8.21 3.72
N GLN A 180 -15.30 9.11 2.78
CA GLN A 180 -15.71 8.72 1.44
C GLN A 180 -14.56 8.04 0.67
N VAL A 181 -13.34 8.56 0.73
CA VAL A 181 -12.16 7.88 0.12
C VAL A 181 -11.98 6.49 0.70
N TYR A 182 -12.08 6.34 2.03
CA TYR A 182 -12.00 5.03 2.68
C TYR A 182 -13.08 4.07 2.15
N GLY A 183 -14.33 4.53 2.07
CA GLY A 183 -15.47 3.74 1.59
C GLY A 183 -15.41 3.38 0.10
N LEU A 184 -14.56 4.04 -0.70
CA LEU A 184 -14.30 3.61 -2.07
C LEU A 184 -13.60 2.25 -2.10
N PHE A 185 -12.68 2.00 -1.17
CA PHE A 185 -11.91 0.76 -1.09
C PHE A 185 -12.60 -0.28 -0.20
N TYR A 186 -12.97 0.11 1.03
CA TYR A 186 -13.58 -0.77 2.04
C TYR A 186 -15.09 -0.85 1.85
N ARG A 187 -15.54 -1.75 0.96
CA ARG A 187 -16.97 -1.91 0.65
C ARG A 187 -17.73 -2.51 1.82
N GLY A 188 -18.56 -1.70 2.47
CA GLY A 188 -19.44 -2.13 3.56
C GLY A 188 -18.92 -1.80 4.97
N ASP A 189 -17.64 -1.46 5.09
CA ASP A 189 -17.02 -1.05 6.34
C ASP A 189 -16.83 0.47 6.39
N GLY A 190 -17.40 1.10 7.43
CA GLY A 190 -17.16 2.51 7.70
C GLY A 190 -15.77 2.73 8.29
N ALA A 191 -15.11 3.82 7.91
CA ALA A 191 -13.88 4.23 8.58
C ALA A 191 -14.17 4.55 10.05
N SER A 192 -13.44 3.92 10.97
CA SER A 192 -13.52 4.30 12.39
C SER A 192 -13.00 5.73 12.59
N ASP A 193 -13.48 6.41 13.63
CA ASP A 193 -13.05 7.79 13.92
C ASP A 193 -11.54 7.89 14.17
N ILE A 194 -10.91 6.83 14.67
CA ILE A 194 -9.45 6.75 14.84
C ILE A 194 -8.75 6.80 13.48
N ILE A 195 -9.19 5.99 12.51
CA ILE A 195 -8.61 5.98 11.15
C ILE A 195 -8.76 7.36 10.51
N VAL A 196 -9.95 7.97 10.61
CA VAL A 196 -10.21 9.30 10.05
C VAL A 196 -9.33 10.36 10.72
N ALA A 197 -9.19 10.32 12.04
CA ALA A 197 -8.34 11.25 12.79
C ALA A 197 -6.86 11.10 12.41
N SER A 198 -6.34 9.87 12.29
CA SER A 198 -4.96 9.60 11.88
C SER A 198 -4.67 10.10 10.46
N LEU A 199 -5.59 9.88 9.52
CA LEU A 199 -5.45 10.39 8.15
C LEU A 199 -5.50 11.93 8.11
N LEU A 200 -6.37 12.57 8.89
CA LEU A 200 -6.40 14.02 8.99
C LEU A 200 -5.16 14.61 9.66
N ASP A 201 -4.56 13.90 10.62
CA ASP A 201 -3.30 14.32 11.23
C ASP A 201 -2.13 14.24 10.24
N TYR A 202 -2.13 13.19 9.41
CA TYR A 202 -1.19 13.07 8.30
C TYR A 202 -1.36 14.21 7.28
N ASP A 203 -2.61 14.56 6.90
CA ASP A 203 -2.89 15.73 6.05
C ASP A 203 -2.35 17.03 6.65
N LYS A 204 -2.59 17.27 7.94
CA LYS A 204 -2.08 18.47 8.64
C LYS A 204 -0.57 18.53 8.60
N THR A 205 0.11 17.40 8.81
CA THR A 205 1.57 17.31 8.76
C THR A 205 2.10 17.68 7.37
N LEU A 206 1.45 17.21 6.30
CA LEU A 206 1.82 17.57 4.92
C LEU A 206 1.53 19.05 4.63
N ALA A 207 0.39 19.57 5.08
CA ALA A 207 0.03 20.97 4.92
C ALA A 207 1.04 21.91 5.63
N LEU A 208 1.50 21.54 6.82
CA LEU A 208 2.54 22.29 7.56
C LEU A 208 3.89 22.28 6.84
N LYS A 209 4.18 21.24 6.06
CA LYS A 209 5.38 21.15 5.20
C LYS A 209 5.24 21.92 3.89
N GLY A 210 4.08 22.52 3.62
CA GLY A 210 3.84 23.30 2.40
C GLY A 210 3.45 22.46 1.18
N GLU A 211 3.05 21.19 1.37
CA GLU A 211 2.60 20.34 0.28
C GLU A 211 1.32 20.86 -0.36
N SER A 212 1.22 20.70 -1.67
CA SER A 212 0.03 21.12 -2.41
C SER A 212 -1.18 20.23 -2.05
N VAL A 213 -2.39 20.75 -2.29
CA VAL A 213 -3.64 20.00 -2.00
C VAL A 213 -3.70 18.69 -2.79
N ILE A 214 -3.20 18.66 -4.03
CA ILE A 214 -3.21 17.43 -4.84
C ILE A 214 -2.25 16.38 -4.28
N GLU A 215 -1.05 16.78 -3.82
CA GLU A 215 -0.09 15.85 -3.20
C GLU A 215 -0.59 15.30 -1.86
N ARG A 216 -1.29 16.13 -1.09
CA ARG A 216 -1.97 15.68 0.13
C ARG A 216 -3.02 14.62 -0.16
N TRP A 217 -3.86 14.84 -1.18
CA TRP A 217 -4.83 13.84 -1.62
C TRP A 217 -4.18 12.58 -2.18
N ARG A 218 -3.06 12.71 -2.91
CA ARG A 218 -2.26 11.58 -3.38
C ARG A 218 -1.81 10.74 -2.20
N ALA A 219 -1.18 11.35 -1.20
CA ALA A 219 -0.66 10.67 -0.03
C ALA A 219 -1.76 9.96 0.79
N LEU A 220 -2.90 10.63 1.02
CA LEU A 220 -4.04 10.03 1.70
C LEU A 220 -4.64 8.86 0.93
N SER A 221 -4.87 9.05 -0.37
CA SER A 221 -5.44 8.01 -1.22
C SER A 221 -4.50 6.80 -1.34
N LEU A 222 -3.20 7.05 -1.39
CA LEU A 222 -2.17 6.03 -1.45
C LEU A 222 -2.18 5.21 -0.16
N GLN A 223 -2.19 5.88 1.00
CA GLN A 223 -2.27 5.22 2.30
C GLN A 223 -3.50 4.31 2.41
N VAL A 224 -4.67 4.76 1.94
CA VAL A 224 -5.91 3.96 1.96
C VAL A 224 -5.82 2.78 0.97
N CYS A 225 -5.35 3.03 -0.26
CA CYS A 225 -5.23 2.01 -1.31
C CYS A 225 -4.27 0.89 -0.90
N GLU A 226 -3.14 1.25 -0.27
CA GLU A 226 -2.10 0.33 0.18
C GLU A 226 -2.40 -0.35 1.50
N SER A 227 -3.38 0.14 2.28
CA SER A 227 -3.73 -0.47 3.55
C SER A 227 -4.33 -1.87 3.33
N PRO A 228 -3.89 -2.88 4.09
CA PRO A 228 -4.48 -4.21 4.04
C PRO A 228 -5.89 -4.19 4.62
N GLY A 229 -6.77 -5.08 4.13
CA GLY A 229 -8.08 -5.31 4.72
C GLY A 229 -9.27 -5.21 3.77
N TRP A 230 -9.26 -4.24 2.85
CA TRP A 230 -10.39 -4.06 1.91
C TRP A 230 -10.55 -5.19 0.88
N GLN A 231 -9.53 -6.03 0.79
CA GLN A 231 -9.45 -7.20 -0.08
C GLN A 231 -9.87 -8.51 0.61
N LEU A 232 -10.37 -8.43 1.84
CA LEU A 232 -10.76 -9.55 2.66
C LEU A 232 -12.29 -9.69 2.67
N GLN A 233 -12.79 -10.92 2.75
CA GLN A 233 -14.21 -11.27 2.84
C GLN A 233 -14.44 -12.28 3.96
#